data_AF-A0A6C0HL35-F1
#
_entry.id   AF-A0A6C0HL35-F1
#
_cell.length_a   1.000
_cell.length_b   1.000
_cell.length_c   1.000
_cell.angle_alpha   90.00
_cell.angle_beta   90.00
_cell.angle_gamma   90.00
#
_symmetry.space_group_name_H-M   'P 1'
#
loop_
_entity.id
_entity.type
_entity.pdbx_description
1 polymer ?
#
loop_
_entity_poly.entity_id
_entity_poly.type
_entity_poly.pdbx_seq_one_letter_code
_entity_poly.pdbx_strand_id
1 'polypeptide(L)'
;MLRARDLWKQTEDLRSANMQAMRPVLTTLFAQVKTHAATNPNAPYMTFDVPSFVFGYPLYNHREAIDYIKETLEEQGFTVWVAYNGTLLISWMRAANGKARQTTSSKPAGSADYRPFVYDESAMEATLSRLR
;
A
#
# COMPACT_ATOMS: atom_id res chain seq x y z
N MET A 1 -44.86 -16.10 3.05
CA MET A 1 -43.61 -16.41 3.78
C MET A 1 -42.44 -16.09 2.86
N LEU A 2 -41.56 -15.17 3.26
CA LEU A 2 -40.38 -14.81 2.49
C LEU A 2 -39.39 -16.00 2.50
N ARG A 3 -38.94 -16.49 1.34
CA ARG A 3 -37.95 -17.59 1.29
C ARG A 3 -36.55 -17.03 1.51
N ALA A 4 -35.72 -17.74 2.26
CA ALA A 4 -34.33 -17.32 2.52
C ALA A 4 -33.55 -17.01 1.23
N ARG A 5 -33.74 -17.81 0.17
CA ARG A 5 -33.07 -17.61 -1.12
C ARG A 5 -33.44 -16.29 -1.82
N ASP A 6 -34.69 -15.86 -1.69
CA ASP A 6 -35.18 -14.64 -2.34
C ASP A 6 -34.63 -13.40 -1.63
N LEU A 7 -34.46 -13.48 -0.30
CA LEU A 7 -33.82 -12.42 0.49
C LEU A 7 -32.34 -12.23 0.11
N TRP A 8 -31.59 -13.33 -0.07
CA TRP A 8 -30.18 -13.25 -0.51
C TRP A 8 -30.03 -12.60 -1.89
N LYS A 9 -30.92 -12.92 -2.84
CA LYS A 9 -30.91 -12.26 -4.15
C LYS A 9 -31.19 -10.78 -4.03
N GLN A 10 -32.19 -10.40 -3.25
CA GLN A 10 -32.56 -9.00 -3.06
C GLN A 10 -31.42 -8.19 -2.42
N THR A 11 -30.68 -8.76 -1.47
CA THR A 11 -29.51 -8.10 -0.89
C THR A 11 -28.36 -7.93 -1.88
N GLU A 12 -28.13 -8.93 -2.74
CA GLU A 12 -27.08 -8.87 -3.76
C GLU A 12 -27.43 -7.87 -4.87
N ASP A 13 -28.69 -7.85 -5.31
CA ASP A 13 -29.18 -6.89 -6.30
C ASP A 13 -29.02 -5.45 -5.79
N LEU A 14 -29.37 -5.20 -4.52
CA LEU A 14 -29.16 -3.90 -3.86
C LEU A 14 -27.67 -3.53 -3.77
N ARG A 15 -26.82 -4.48 -3.40
CA ARG A 15 -25.36 -4.27 -3.37
C ARG A 15 -24.84 -3.91 -4.77
N SER A 16 -25.26 -4.64 -5.80
CA SER A 16 -24.85 -4.39 -7.18
C SER A 16 -25.29 -3.02 -7.68
N ALA A 17 -26.51 -2.58 -7.33
CA ALA A 17 -27.04 -1.27 -7.66
C ALA A 17 -26.28 -0.15 -6.93
N ASN A 18 -26.00 -0.34 -5.64
CA ASN A 18 -25.17 0.58 -4.86
C ASN A 18 -23.77 0.71 -5.46
N MET A 19 -23.21 -0.38 -5.99
CA MET A 19 -21.88 -0.36 -6.58
C MET A 19 -21.79 0.38 -7.91
N GLN A 20 -22.92 0.52 -8.62
CA GLN A 20 -22.98 1.39 -9.81
C GLN A 20 -22.68 2.86 -9.46
N ALA A 21 -22.95 3.29 -8.21
CA ALA A 21 -22.61 4.62 -7.71
C ALA A 21 -21.09 4.90 -7.70
N MET A 22 -20.27 3.85 -7.65
CA MET A 22 -18.81 3.98 -7.60
C MET A 22 -18.18 4.19 -8.98
N ARG A 23 -18.91 3.95 -10.06
CA ARG A 23 -18.42 4.21 -11.43
C ARG A 23 -17.92 5.65 -11.63
N PRO A 24 -18.69 6.71 -11.31
CA PRO A 24 -18.20 8.08 -11.44
C PRO A 24 -16.96 8.33 -10.58
N VAL A 25 -16.93 7.81 -9.35
CA VAL A 25 -15.78 7.95 -8.44
C VAL A 25 -14.53 7.33 -9.07
N LEU A 26 -14.64 6.13 -9.65
CA LEU A 26 -13.55 5.48 -10.37
C LEU A 26 -13.08 6.30 -11.57
N THR A 27 -13.99 6.87 -12.37
CA THR A 27 -13.59 7.71 -13.51
C THR A 27 -12.82 8.95 -13.08
N THR A 28 -13.23 9.60 -12.00
CA THR A 28 -12.52 10.74 -11.41
C THR A 28 -11.16 10.31 -10.87
N LEU A 29 -11.09 9.19 -10.17
CA LEU A 29 -9.86 8.63 -9.63
C LEU A 29 -8.85 8.35 -10.74
N PHE A 30 -9.24 7.68 -11.82
CA PHE A 30 -8.32 7.40 -12.93
C PHE A 30 -7.85 8.69 -13.64
N ALA A 31 -8.72 9.69 -13.77
CA ALA A 31 -8.33 10.99 -14.31
C ALA A 31 -7.33 11.72 -13.41
N GLN A 32 -7.50 11.63 -12.08
CA GLN A 32 -6.56 12.18 -11.11
C GLN A 32 -5.22 11.45 -11.14
N VAL A 33 -5.22 10.11 -11.18
CA VAL A 33 -4.01 9.29 -11.32
C VAL A 33 -3.23 9.69 -12.58
N LYS A 34 -3.92 9.82 -13.72
CA LYS A 34 -3.29 10.22 -14.99
C LYS A 34 -2.66 11.61 -14.91
N THR A 35 -3.37 12.56 -14.32
CA THR A 35 -2.85 13.93 -14.12
C THR A 35 -1.66 13.92 -13.16
N HIS A 36 -1.77 13.22 -12.03
CA HIS A 36 -0.72 13.12 -11.03
C HIS A 36 0.56 12.47 -11.59
N ALA A 37 0.42 11.40 -12.36
CA ALA A 37 1.54 10.74 -13.02
C ALA A 37 2.24 11.64 -14.03
N ALA A 38 1.50 12.52 -14.72
CA ALA A 38 2.07 13.51 -15.64
C ALA A 38 2.77 14.67 -14.92
N THR A 39 2.22 15.14 -13.79
CA THR A 39 2.80 16.24 -13.02
C THR A 39 4.03 15.81 -12.19
N ASN A 40 3.97 14.63 -11.57
CA ASN A 40 4.96 14.15 -10.61
C ASN A 40 5.53 12.78 -11.02
N PRO A 41 6.40 12.71 -12.05
CA PRO A 41 6.96 11.44 -12.52
C PRO A 41 7.83 10.73 -11.48
N ASN A 42 8.38 11.47 -10.51
CA ASN A 42 9.23 10.92 -9.45
C ASN A 42 8.43 10.28 -8.29
N ALA A 43 7.11 10.49 -8.24
CA ALA A 43 6.24 9.99 -7.17
C ALA A 43 5.14 9.07 -7.76
N PRO A 44 5.44 7.77 -7.97
CA PRO A 44 4.50 6.78 -8.52
C PRO A 44 3.50 6.25 -7.46
N TYR A 45 2.95 7.17 -6.66
CA TYR A 45 1.93 6.91 -5.66
C TYR A 45 1.07 8.16 -5.46
N MET A 46 -0.17 7.97 -5.04
CA MET A 46 -1.05 9.05 -4.61
C MET A 46 -1.98 8.60 -3.50
N THR A 47 -2.44 9.54 -2.70
CA THR A 47 -3.52 9.32 -1.73
C THR A 47 -4.84 9.78 -2.33
N PHE A 48 -5.89 9.00 -2.10
CA PHE A 48 -7.25 9.29 -2.56
C PHE A 48 -8.24 9.06 -1.44
N ASP A 49 -9.05 10.08 -1.13
CA ASP A 49 -10.12 9.95 -0.16
C ASP A 49 -11.39 9.47 -0.86
N VAL A 50 -11.90 8.32 -0.44
CA VAL A 50 -13.16 7.80 -0.97
C VAL A 50 -14.28 8.70 -0.42
N PRO A 51 -15.16 9.25 -1.27
CA PRO A 51 -16.29 10.03 -0.78
C PRO A 51 -17.20 9.16 0.09
N SER A 52 -17.78 9.72 1.14
CA SER A 52 -18.76 9.01 1.97
C SER A 52 -20.16 8.96 1.34
N PHE A 53 -20.42 9.84 0.38
CA PHE A 53 -21.72 9.97 -0.29
C PHE A 53 -21.53 10.47 -1.74
N VAL A 54 -22.39 10.01 -2.66
CA VAL A 54 -22.42 10.45 -4.06
C VAL A 54 -23.86 10.89 -4.38
N PHE A 55 -24.01 12.13 -4.85
CA PHE A 55 -25.32 12.65 -5.24
C PHE A 55 -25.93 11.84 -6.40
N GLY A 56 -27.23 11.56 -6.31
CA GLY A 56 -27.98 10.84 -7.35
C GLY A 56 -27.97 9.31 -7.20
N TYR A 57 -27.33 8.78 -6.16
CA TYR A 57 -27.31 7.35 -5.86
C TYR A 57 -27.84 7.06 -4.45
N PRO A 58 -28.39 5.86 -4.21
CA PRO A 58 -28.78 5.43 -2.87
C PRO A 58 -27.60 5.45 -1.89
N LEU A 59 -27.91 5.61 -0.61
CA LEU A 59 -26.90 5.58 0.46
C LEU A 59 -26.23 4.20 0.48
N TYR A 60 -24.96 4.16 0.08
CA TYR A 60 -24.14 2.95 0.09
C TYR A 60 -23.37 2.83 1.39
N ASN A 61 -22.96 1.61 1.73
CA ASN A 61 -22.05 1.40 2.85
C ASN A 61 -20.64 1.83 2.43
N HIS A 62 -20.11 2.85 3.10
CA HIS A 62 -18.79 3.42 2.79
C HIS A 62 -17.67 2.37 2.84
N ARG A 63 -17.76 1.38 3.75
CA ARG A 63 -16.77 0.31 3.85
C ARG A 63 -16.78 -0.60 2.61
N GLU A 64 -17.97 -0.99 2.15
CA GLU A 64 -18.11 -1.81 0.94
C GLU A 64 -17.63 -1.06 -0.31
N ALA A 65 -17.83 0.26 -0.36
CA ALA A 65 -17.31 1.09 -1.44
C ALA A 65 -15.77 1.13 -1.45
N ILE A 66 -15.14 1.26 -0.29
CA ILE A 66 -13.67 1.20 -0.16
C ILE A 66 -13.16 -0.16 -0.66
N ASP A 67 -13.76 -1.25 -0.18
CA ASP A 67 -13.36 -2.61 -0.55
C ASP A 67 -13.50 -2.84 -2.06
N TYR A 68 -14.60 -2.37 -2.66
CA TYR A 68 -14.80 -2.46 -4.10
C TYR A 68 -13.80 -1.63 -4.92
N ILE A 69 -13.54 -0.38 -4.53
CA ILE A 69 -12.55 0.46 -5.23
C ILE A 69 -11.17 -0.18 -5.11
N LYS A 70 -10.84 -0.74 -3.94
CA LYS A 70 -9.59 -1.49 -3.73
C LYS A 70 -9.50 -2.70 -4.67
N GLU A 71 -10.51 -3.57 -4.69
CA GLU A 71 -10.54 -4.76 -5.54
C GLU A 71 -10.42 -4.39 -7.03
N THR A 72 -11.21 -3.42 -7.48
CA THR A 72 -11.16 -2.97 -8.89
C THR A 72 -9.82 -2.37 -9.28
N LEU A 73 -9.14 -1.65 -8.38
CA LEU A 73 -7.79 -1.14 -8.63
C LEU A 73 -6.73 -2.26 -8.63
N GLU A 74 -6.84 -3.22 -7.72
CA GLU A 74 -5.96 -4.40 -7.66
C GLU A 74 -6.08 -5.25 -8.93
N GLU A 75 -7.29 -5.43 -9.47
CA GLU A 75 -7.55 -6.10 -10.76
C GLU A 75 -6.86 -5.40 -11.94
N GLN A 76 -6.74 -4.07 -11.91
CA GLN A 76 -6.04 -3.29 -12.93
C GLN A 76 -4.51 -3.25 -12.72
N GLY A 77 -4.00 -3.92 -11.68
CA GLY A 77 -2.57 -4.01 -11.39
C GLY A 77 -1.99 -2.90 -10.52
N PHE A 78 -2.84 -2.08 -9.89
CA PHE A 78 -2.40 -1.13 -8.87
C PHE A 78 -2.16 -1.84 -7.53
N THR A 79 -1.20 -1.36 -6.76
CA THR A 79 -1.04 -1.76 -5.35
C THR A 79 -1.78 -0.75 -4.49
N VAL A 80 -2.75 -1.21 -3.69
CA VAL A 80 -3.60 -0.33 -2.87
C VAL A 80 -3.50 -0.70 -1.40
N TRP A 81 -3.27 0.31 -0.55
CA TRP A 81 -3.32 0.18 0.89
C TRP A 81 -4.43 1.03 1.47
N VAL A 82 -5.23 0.45 2.36
CA VAL A 82 -6.27 1.17 3.09
C VAL A 82 -5.63 1.80 4.33
N ALA A 83 -5.61 3.12 4.39
CA ALA A 83 -5.16 3.88 5.54
C ALA A 83 -6.30 4.15 6.53
N TYR A 84 -6.01 4.89 7.60
CA TYR A 84 -7.02 5.32 8.57
C TYR A 84 -8.03 6.26 7.91
N ASN A 85 -9.31 6.17 8.29
CA ASN A 85 -10.44 6.97 7.78
C ASN A 85 -10.88 6.73 6.33
N GLY A 86 -10.53 5.59 5.72
CA GLY A 86 -11.01 5.27 4.36
C GLY A 86 -10.22 5.96 3.24
N THR A 87 -9.09 6.57 3.57
CA THR A 87 -8.10 7.04 2.60
C THR A 87 -7.40 5.84 1.96
N LEU A 88 -7.29 5.85 0.63
CA LEU A 88 -6.57 4.86 -0.14
C LEU A 88 -5.21 5.41 -0.54
N LEU A 89 -4.15 4.68 -0.22
CA LEU A 89 -2.83 4.89 -0.80
C LEU A 89 -2.69 3.98 -2.03
N ILE A 90 -2.63 4.59 -3.21
CA ILE A 90 -2.61 3.91 -4.49
C ILE A 90 -1.21 4.07 -5.08
N SER A 91 -0.58 2.96 -5.45
CA SER A 91 0.72 2.97 -6.13
C SER A 91 0.66 2.13 -7.41
N TRP A 92 1.31 2.62 -8.46
CA TRP A 92 1.52 1.91 -9.74
C TRP A 92 3.00 1.61 -9.96
N MET A 93 3.77 1.52 -8.88
CA MET A 93 5.13 1.00 -8.97
C MET A 93 5.07 -0.44 -9.44
N ARG A 94 5.82 -0.76 -10.48
CA ARG A 94 6.06 -2.16 -10.85
C ARG A 94 6.71 -2.82 -9.64
N ALA A 95 5.99 -3.73 -8.97
CA ALA A 95 6.58 -4.59 -7.97
C ALA A 95 7.84 -5.19 -8.60
N ALA A 96 9.01 -4.86 -8.05
CA ALA A 96 10.26 -5.38 -8.56
C ALA A 96 10.22 -6.90 -8.38
N ASN A 97 9.87 -7.61 -9.46
CA ASN A 97 9.72 -9.06 -9.52
C ASN A 97 10.74 -9.76 -8.62
N GLY A 98 10.30 -10.31 -7.49
CA GLY A 98 10.99 -11.36 -6.70
C GLY A 98 12.42 -11.08 -6.24
N LYS A 99 12.95 -9.88 -6.47
CA LYS A 99 14.15 -9.39 -5.82
C LYS A 99 13.69 -8.16 -5.10
N ALA A 100 13.21 -8.40 -3.88
CA ALA A 100 13.63 -7.50 -2.82
C ALA A 100 15.11 -7.24 -3.13
N ARG A 101 15.43 -6.00 -3.53
CA ARG A 101 16.65 -5.43 -3.03
C ARG A 101 16.50 -5.69 -1.54
N GLN A 102 17.08 -6.81 -1.08
CA GLN A 102 18.20 -6.70 -0.18
C GLN A 102 18.97 -5.48 -0.71
N THR A 103 18.49 -4.30 -0.31
CA THR A 103 19.40 -3.30 0.19
C THR A 103 20.33 -4.16 0.99
N THR A 104 21.56 -4.13 0.58
CA THR A 104 22.63 -4.53 1.44
C THR A 104 22.55 -3.65 2.70
N SER A 105 21.53 -3.82 3.56
CA SER A 105 21.73 -4.53 4.81
C SER A 105 22.60 -5.75 4.52
N SER A 106 23.87 -5.49 4.18
CA SER A 106 24.93 -6.02 4.97
C SER A 106 24.41 -5.84 6.39
N LYS A 107 23.87 -6.93 6.94
CA LYS A 107 24.06 -7.21 8.34
C LYS A 107 25.52 -6.78 8.54
N PRO A 108 25.84 -5.71 9.30
CA PRO A 108 27.24 -5.37 9.48
C PRO A 108 27.91 -6.69 9.86
N ALA A 109 28.92 -7.10 9.10
CA ALA A 109 29.65 -8.32 9.40
C ALA A 109 30.29 -8.06 10.77
N GLY A 110 29.59 -8.53 11.80
CA GLY A 110 29.59 -7.82 13.08
C GLY A 110 28.22 -7.90 13.75
N SER A 111 27.60 -9.08 13.78
CA SER A 111 27.09 -9.50 15.08
C SER A 111 28.25 -9.29 16.04
N ALA A 112 28.06 -8.44 17.04
CA ALA A 112 29.09 -8.15 18.01
C ALA A 112 29.51 -9.45 18.69
N ASP A 113 30.48 -10.16 18.11
CA ASP A 113 31.43 -10.95 18.85
C ASP A 113 32.23 -9.92 19.63
N TYR A 114 31.65 -9.51 20.77
CA TYR A 114 32.36 -8.76 21.79
C TYR A 114 33.53 -9.64 22.21
N ARG A 115 34.68 -9.44 21.56
CA ARG A 115 35.95 -9.99 21.99
C ARG A 115 36.52 -8.94 22.95
N PRO A 116 36.54 -9.20 24.26
CA PRO A 116 37.20 -8.28 25.17
C PRO A 116 38.64 -8.12 24.70
N PHE A 117 39.09 -6.86 24.55
CA PHE A 117 40.49 -6.57 24.31
C PHE A 117 41.27 -7.17 25.49
N VAL A 118 42.07 -8.20 25.20
CA VAL A 118 43.05 -8.68 26.17
C VAL A 118 44.13 -7.62 26.22
N TYR A 119 44.16 -6.84 27.31
CA TYR A 119 45.20 -5.87 27.59
C TYR A 119 46.49 -6.60 27.98
N ASP A 120 47.12 -7.26 27.02
CA ASP A 120 48.48 -7.75 27.16
C ASP A 120 49.46 -6.74 26.52
N GLU A 121 50.65 -6.60 27.10
CA GLU A 121 51.64 -5.59 26.68
C GLU A 121 52.00 -5.73 25.20
N SER A 122 52.05 -6.98 24.72
CA SER A 122 52.31 -7.34 23.32
C SER A 122 51.29 -6.76 22.33
N ALA A 123 50.02 -6.67 22.72
CA ALA A 123 48.95 -6.15 21.86
C ALA A 123 48.99 -4.61 21.77
N MET A 124 49.40 -3.93 22.84
CA MET A 124 49.53 -2.47 22.84
C MET A 124 50.72 -2.02 21.98
N GLU A 125 51.84 -2.75 22.05
CA GLU A 125 53.05 -2.45 21.28
C GLU A 125 52.83 -2.57 19.75
N ALA A 126 52.03 -3.55 19.32
CA ALA A 126 51.65 -3.73 17.91
C ALA A 126 50.80 -2.57 17.36
N THR A 127 50.03 -1.88 18.22
CA THR A 127 49.24 -0.71 17.80
C THR A 127 50.07 0.57 17.78
N LEU A 128 50.98 0.74 18.74
CA LEU A 128 51.85 1.93 18.82
C LEU A 128 52.93 1.95 17.74
N SER A 129 53.42 0.78 17.32
CA SER A 129 54.39 0.66 16.23
C SER A 129 53.85 1.06 14.85
N ARG A 130 52.52 1.03 14.65
CA ARG A 130 51.88 1.50 13.40
C ARG A 130 51.70 3.02 13.32
N LEU A 131 51.98 3.74 14.41
CA LEU A 131 51.83 5.19 14.51
C LEU A 131 53.17 5.95 14.43
N ARG A 132 54.27 5.25 14.13
CA ARG A 132 55.59 5.85 13.87
C ARG A 132 55.97 5.80 12.41
#